data_AF-A0A0L7AG81-F1
#
_entry.id   AF-A0A0L7AG81-F1
#
_cell.length_a   1.000
_cell.length_b   1.000
_cell.length_c   1.000
_cell.angle_alpha   90.00
_cell.angle_beta   90.00
_cell.angle_gamma   90.00
#
_symmetry.space_group_name_H-M   'P 1'
#
loop_
_entity.id
_entity.type
_entity.pdbx_description
1 polymer ?
#
loop_
_entity_poly.entity_id
_entity_poly.type
_entity_poly.pdbx_seq_one_letter_code
_entity_poly.pdbx_strand_id
1 'polypeptide(L)'
;MNNNKGSSQGVTQKGNICKKEAKVTDQFYNMITPALEETKRVLNIRAKNLEAWTPADQKNFEDIFGLPGDAIITMEHYAPCQKSDNNGNFTPQTKNIDAHTFIKEGVYRMIMICDSLIIETRTQDNVQLIYGNFKNYTNLVNGSARIPAAQTTHIDLNRPQYQSSEYKNKSKAELLKLEYRERISIDILQNFTCKNPTGENSRVSTLCHELSHLFIIWDGEQYYGGLSSNDLGKKREIANAKELKSKHDPLVFNNAYNIEKYFEIS
;
A
#
# COMPACT_ATOMS: atom_id res chain seq x y z
N MET A 1 28.13 61.72 60.24
CA MET A 1 27.40 60.44 60.23
C MET A 1 26.33 60.53 59.14
N ASN A 2 26.71 60.39 57.87
CA ASN A 2 26.73 59.16 57.06
C ASN A 2 25.38 58.41 57.04
N ASN A 3 24.63 58.52 55.93
CA ASN A 3 24.58 57.44 54.93
C ASN A 3 23.71 57.77 53.71
N ASN A 4 24.40 57.88 52.57
CA ASN A 4 24.10 57.31 51.25
C ASN A 4 22.64 57.11 50.83
N LYS A 5 22.22 57.94 49.86
CA LYS A 5 21.30 57.54 48.79
C LYS A 5 21.97 56.44 47.95
N GLY A 6 21.76 55.19 48.34
CA GLY A 6 22.16 54.00 47.59
C GLY A 6 21.08 53.58 46.61
N SER A 7 21.37 53.75 45.33
CA SER A 7 20.71 53.07 44.21
C SER A 7 20.70 51.55 44.43
N SER A 8 19.54 50.91 44.32
CA SER A 8 19.45 49.48 44.02
C SER A 8 18.82 49.30 42.64
N GLN A 9 19.68 48.94 41.70
CA GLN A 9 19.33 48.44 40.38
C GLN A 9 18.46 47.20 40.54
N GLY A 10 17.24 47.23 39.98
CA GLY A 10 16.45 46.04 39.80
C GLY A 10 17.17 45.12 38.82
N VAL A 11 17.89 44.12 39.33
CA VAL A 11 18.44 43.04 38.52
C VAL A 11 17.24 42.29 37.95
N THR A 12 16.92 42.56 36.69
CA THR A 12 15.99 41.76 35.91
C THR A 12 16.68 40.41 35.74
N GLN A 13 16.29 39.43 36.56
CA GLN A 13 16.58 38.04 36.26
C GLN A 13 15.94 37.76 34.90
N LYS A 14 16.78 37.70 33.86
CA LYS A 14 16.43 37.01 32.61
C LYS A 14 16.16 35.57 33.01
N GLY A 15 14.92 35.28 33.37
CA GLY A 15 14.44 33.92 33.41
C GLY A 15 14.73 33.34 32.03
N ASN A 16 15.65 32.38 31.97
CA ASN A 16 15.78 31.51 30.82
C ASN A 16 14.42 30.83 30.67
N ILE A 17 13.56 31.43 29.84
CA ILE A 17 12.37 30.76 29.34
C ILE A 17 12.95 29.55 28.63
N CYS A 18 12.83 28.40 29.27
CA CYS A 18 13.14 27.12 28.67
C CYS A 18 12.17 26.99 27.49
N LYS A 19 12.59 27.46 26.31
CA LYS A 19 12.01 27.03 25.05
C LYS A 19 12.38 25.56 24.94
N LYS A 20 11.62 24.70 25.62
CA LYS A 20 11.44 23.34 25.11
C LYS A 20 10.93 23.57 23.71
N GLU A 21 11.80 23.33 22.73
CA GLU A 21 11.36 23.12 21.36
C GLU A 21 10.29 22.03 21.47
N ALA A 22 9.03 22.45 21.42
CA ALA A 22 7.95 21.52 21.24
C ALA A 22 8.22 20.94 19.85
N LYS A 23 8.84 19.75 19.80
CA LYS A 23 8.73 18.91 18.62
C LYS A 23 7.24 18.66 18.47
N VAL A 24 6.57 19.48 17.67
CA VAL A 24 5.23 19.20 17.19
C VAL A 24 5.38 17.87 16.47
N THR A 25 4.98 16.79 17.12
CA THR A 25 5.13 15.45 16.58
C THR A 25 4.17 15.33 15.41
N ASP A 26 4.71 15.02 14.24
CA ASP A 26 3.91 14.77 13.07
C ASP A 26 3.21 13.41 13.22
N GLN A 27 1.98 13.44 13.74
CA GLN A 27 1.21 12.23 14.06
C GLN A 27 0.97 11.36 12.82
N PHE A 28 0.85 11.97 11.63
CA PHE A 28 0.69 11.23 10.39
C PHE A 28 1.95 10.45 10.05
N TYR A 29 3.11 11.11 10.07
CA TYR A 29 4.40 10.47 9.83
C TYR A 29 4.65 9.30 10.79
N ASN A 30 4.40 9.51 12.09
CA ASN A 30 4.59 8.49 13.13
C ASN A 30 3.60 7.32 13.03
N MET A 31 2.48 7.50 12.36
CA MET A 31 1.51 6.45 12.11
C MET A 31 1.86 5.64 10.86
N ILE A 32 2.19 6.33 9.76
CA ILE A 32 2.35 5.68 8.45
C ILE A 32 3.69 4.95 8.32
N THR A 33 4.74 5.46 8.97
CA THR A 33 6.08 4.83 8.98
C THR A 33 6.05 3.40 9.52
N PRO A 34 5.62 3.15 10.77
CA PRO A 34 5.55 1.78 11.28
C PRO A 34 4.50 0.93 10.53
N ALA A 35 3.43 1.52 10.01
CA ALA A 35 2.44 0.77 9.22
C ALA A 35 3.05 0.23 7.92
N LEU A 36 3.87 1.02 7.22
CA LEU A 36 4.56 0.58 6.00
C LEU A 36 5.62 -0.48 6.31
N GLU A 37 6.44 -0.28 7.34
CA GLU A 37 7.44 -1.26 7.78
C GLU A 37 6.81 -2.61 8.13
N GLU A 38 5.71 -2.58 8.85
CA GLU A 38 5.00 -3.78 9.26
C GLU A 38 4.26 -4.45 8.09
N THR A 39 3.77 -3.66 7.13
CA THR A 39 3.23 -4.19 5.87
C THR A 39 4.29 -4.97 5.09
N LYS A 40 5.53 -4.44 5.01
CA LYS A 40 6.66 -5.18 4.43
C LYS A 40 6.93 -6.48 5.18
N ARG A 41 6.90 -6.45 6.52
CA ARG A 41 7.12 -7.66 7.34
C ARG A 41 6.06 -8.73 7.05
N VAL A 42 4.79 -8.38 7.04
CA VAL A 42 3.67 -9.30 6.77
C VAL A 42 3.75 -9.88 5.37
N LEU A 43 4.01 -9.06 4.34
CA LEU A 43 4.19 -9.55 2.98
C LEU A 43 5.36 -10.55 2.88
N ASN A 44 6.49 -10.26 3.53
CA ASN A 44 7.64 -11.17 3.56
C ASN A 44 7.35 -12.48 4.31
N ILE A 45 6.53 -12.46 5.36
CA ILE A 45 6.06 -13.69 6.02
C ILE A 45 5.22 -14.51 5.05
N ARG A 46 4.23 -13.90 4.39
CA ARG A 46 3.39 -14.59 3.42
C ARG A 46 4.18 -15.15 2.24
N ALA A 47 5.16 -14.41 1.72
CA ALA A 47 6.06 -14.93 0.70
C ALA A 47 6.79 -16.21 1.16
N LYS A 48 7.31 -16.22 2.40
CA LYS A 48 7.95 -17.42 2.97
C LYS A 48 6.98 -18.58 3.14
N ASN A 49 5.76 -18.32 3.60
CA ASN A 49 4.70 -19.34 3.71
C ASN A 49 4.34 -19.93 2.34
N LEU A 50 4.23 -19.09 1.31
CA LEU A 50 3.92 -19.49 -0.06
C LEU A 50 5.06 -20.26 -0.74
N GLU A 51 6.32 -20.02 -0.33
CA GLU A 51 7.45 -20.82 -0.80
C GLU A 51 7.60 -22.16 -0.09
N ALA A 52 7.48 -22.17 1.24
CA ALA A 52 7.57 -23.40 2.01
C ALA A 52 6.37 -24.32 1.73
N TRP A 53 5.19 -23.73 1.54
CA TRP A 53 3.93 -24.37 1.18
C TRP A 53 3.62 -25.62 1.99
N THR A 54 3.81 -25.53 3.31
CA THR A 54 3.62 -26.65 4.23
C THR A 54 2.14 -27.03 4.32
N PRO A 55 1.80 -28.22 4.86
CA PRO A 55 0.39 -28.58 5.09
C PRO A 55 -0.38 -27.56 5.94
N ALA A 56 0.29 -26.87 6.86
CA ALA A 56 -0.34 -25.80 7.65
C ALA A 56 -0.62 -24.55 6.80
N ASP A 57 0.29 -24.20 5.88
CA ASP A 57 0.10 -23.08 4.95
C ASP A 57 -1.04 -23.35 3.97
N GLN A 58 -1.08 -24.57 3.41
CA GLN A 58 -2.16 -25.02 2.51
C GLN A 58 -3.52 -24.97 3.22
N LYS A 59 -3.59 -25.50 4.44
CA LYS A 59 -4.80 -25.44 5.26
C LYS A 59 -5.21 -24.00 5.54
N ASN A 60 -4.28 -23.14 5.95
CA ASN A 60 -4.58 -21.73 6.20
C ASN A 60 -5.08 -21.02 4.94
N PHE A 61 -4.48 -21.30 3.79
CA PHE A 61 -4.89 -20.76 2.50
C PHE A 61 -6.33 -21.16 2.16
N GLU A 62 -6.65 -22.45 2.24
CA GLU A 62 -8.00 -22.95 1.99
C GLU A 62 -9.00 -22.43 3.03
N ASP A 63 -8.60 -22.33 4.30
CA ASP A 63 -9.43 -21.73 5.34
C ASP A 63 -9.71 -20.24 5.09
N ILE A 64 -8.90 -19.53 4.30
CA ILE A 64 -9.09 -18.10 3.98
C ILE A 64 -9.87 -17.91 2.69
N PHE A 65 -9.47 -18.60 1.62
CA PHE A 65 -10.06 -18.45 0.29
C PHE A 65 -11.22 -19.39 0.04
N GLY A 66 -11.32 -20.50 0.76
CA GLY A 66 -12.29 -21.55 0.49
C GLY A 66 -11.96 -22.35 -0.76
N LEU A 67 -10.75 -22.25 -1.31
CA LEU A 67 -10.31 -23.03 -2.46
C LEU A 67 -8.90 -23.57 -2.19
N PRO A 68 -8.58 -24.79 -2.64
CA PRO A 68 -7.23 -25.31 -2.54
C PRO A 68 -6.29 -24.54 -3.49
N GLY A 69 -5.00 -24.62 -3.23
CA GLY A 69 -4.00 -23.90 -4.02
C GLY A 69 -3.90 -24.33 -5.48
N ASP A 70 -4.25 -25.58 -5.80
CA ASP A 70 -4.26 -26.13 -7.15
C ASP A 70 -5.56 -25.82 -7.93
N ALA A 71 -6.51 -25.12 -7.31
CA ALA A 71 -7.71 -24.65 -8.00
C ALA A 71 -7.33 -23.72 -9.16
N ILE A 72 -7.84 -24.03 -10.36
CA ILE A 72 -7.62 -23.21 -11.54
C ILE A 72 -8.56 -22.00 -11.51
N ILE A 73 -7.97 -20.81 -11.60
CA ILE A 73 -8.67 -19.53 -11.59
C ILE A 73 -8.32 -18.71 -12.83
N THR A 74 -9.15 -17.72 -13.12
CA THR A 74 -8.92 -16.78 -14.22
C THR A 74 -8.25 -15.52 -13.69
N MET A 75 -7.00 -15.30 -14.12
CA MET A 75 -6.26 -14.07 -13.84
C MET A 75 -6.54 -13.02 -14.91
N GLU A 76 -6.90 -11.83 -14.49
CA GLU A 76 -7.04 -10.64 -15.34
C GLU A 76 -5.75 -9.80 -15.32
N HIS A 77 -5.22 -9.50 -16.51
CA HIS A 77 -4.06 -8.64 -16.68
C HIS A 77 -4.23 -7.66 -17.84
N TYR A 78 -3.39 -6.64 -17.87
CA TYR A 78 -3.48 -5.53 -18.80
C TYR A 78 -2.14 -5.30 -19.51
N ALA A 79 -2.15 -4.49 -20.57
CA ALA A 79 -0.93 -4.08 -21.27
C ALA A 79 -0.39 -2.74 -20.71
N PRO A 80 0.92 -2.48 -20.83
CA PRO A 80 1.51 -1.18 -20.55
C PRO A 80 0.83 -0.08 -21.38
N CYS A 81 0.53 1.06 -20.77
CA CYS A 81 -0.13 2.20 -21.40
C CYS A 81 -1.46 1.87 -22.08
N GLN A 82 -2.15 0.82 -21.63
CA GLN A 82 -3.47 0.48 -22.14
C GLN A 82 -4.42 1.67 -21.97
N LYS A 83 -5.14 2.01 -23.04
CA LYS A 83 -6.15 3.08 -22.99
C LYS A 83 -7.45 2.51 -22.45
N SER A 84 -8.11 3.29 -21.60
CA SER A 84 -9.50 3.04 -21.24
C SER A 84 -10.43 3.30 -22.43
N ASP A 85 -11.62 2.72 -22.38
CA ASP A 85 -12.73 3.12 -23.23
C ASP A 85 -13.21 4.55 -22.89
N ASN A 86 -14.23 5.03 -23.61
CA ASN A 86 -14.83 6.35 -23.41
C ASN A 86 -15.50 6.51 -22.03
N ASN A 87 -15.73 5.41 -21.30
CA ASN A 87 -16.34 5.39 -19.97
C ASN A 87 -15.28 5.22 -18.86
N GLY A 88 -13.98 5.18 -19.21
CA GLY A 88 -12.90 4.98 -18.26
C GLY A 88 -12.65 3.52 -17.87
N ASN A 89 -13.26 2.54 -18.55
CA ASN A 89 -13.04 1.13 -18.27
C ASN A 89 -11.84 0.59 -19.06
N PHE A 90 -11.07 -0.30 -18.43
CA PHE A 90 -9.99 -1.04 -19.08
C PHE A 90 -10.47 -2.45 -19.38
N THR A 91 -10.20 -2.97 -20.58
CA THR A 91 -10.55 -4.34 -20.96
C THR A 91 -9.40 -5.29 -20.64
N PRO A 92 -9.51 -6.19 -19.65
CA PRO A 92 -8.44 -7.11 -19.32
C PRO A 92 -8.25 -8.19 -20.40
N GLN A 93 -7.03 -8.69 -20.50
CA GLN A 93 -6.72 -10.00 -21.04
C GLN A 93 -6.81 -11.03 -19.90
N THR A 94 -7.15 -12.27 -20.24
CA THR A 94 -7.32 -13.32 -19.24
C THR A 94 -6.41 -14.51 -19.52
N LYS A 95 -5.95 -15.16 -18.45
CA LYS A 95 -5.29 -16.47 -18.53
C LYS A 95 -5.70 -17.34 -17.34
N ASN A 96 -5.60 -18.65 -17.52
CA ASN A 96 -5.76 -19.59 -16.42
C ASN A 96 -4.44 -19.73 -15.65
N ILE A 97 -4.54 -19.86 -14.34
CA ILE A 97 -3.43 -20.05 -13.39
C ILE A 97 -3.96 -20.79 -12.17
N ASP A 98 -3.11 -21.53 -11.46
CA ASP A 98 -3.49 -22.07 -10.15
C ASP A 98 -3.49 -20.97 -9.08
N ALA A 99 -4.38 -21.11 -8.10
CA ALA A 99 -4.59 -20.13 -7.05
C ALA A 99 -3.33 -19.85 -6.21
N HIS A 100 -2.52 -20.88 -5.94
CA HIS A 100 -1.28 -20.75 -5.18
C HIS A 100 -0.27 -19.88 -5.91
N THR A 101 0.00 -20.18 -7.18
CA THR A 101 0.92 -19.40 -8.02
C THR A 101 0.43 -17.97 -8.18
N PHE A 102 -0.88 -17.76 -8.38
CA PHE A 102 -1.46 -16.41 -8.47
C PHE A 102 -1.17 -15.55 -7.23
N ILE A 103 -1.47 -16.07 -6.04
CA ILE A 103 -1.22 -15.35 -4.78
C ILE A 103 0.28 -15.19 -4.53
N LYS A 104 1.08 -16.22 -4.78
CA LYS A 104 2.54 -16.19 -4.63
C LYS A 104 3.19 -15.10 -5.47
N GLU A 105 2.93 -15.09 -6.78
CA GLU A 105 3.46 -14.05 -7.66
C GLU A 105 2.91 -12.67 -7.31
N GLY A 106 1.64 -12.56 -6.93
CA GLY A 106 1.02 -11.31 -6.47
C GLY A 106 1.72 -10.73 -5.24
N VAL A 107 1.98 -11.56 -4.22
CA VAL A 107 2.70 -11.15 -3.01
C VAL A 107 4.11 -10.66 -3.36
N TYR A 108 4.83 -11.31 -4.27
CA TYR A 108 6.15 -10.83 -4.70
C TYR A 108 6.09 -9.47 -5.39
N ARG A 109 5.10 -9.24 -6.26
CA ARG A 109 4.94 -7.93 -6.89
C ARG A 109 4.54 -6.86 -5.87
N MET A 110 3.67 -7.17 -4.91
CA MET A 110 3.32 -6.28 -3.81
C MET A 110 4.53 -5.93 -2.93
N ILE A 111 5.42 -6.89 -2.65
CA ILE A 111 6.69 -6.62 -1.96
C ILE A 111 7.51 -5.60 -2.75
N MET A 112 7.64 -5.79 -4.06
CA MET A 112 8.40 -4.87 -4.91
C MET A 112 7.81 -3.45 -4.91
N ILE A 113 6.49 -3.32 -4.98
CA ILE A 113 5.81 -2.03 -4.85
C ILE A 113 6.11 -1.43 -3.48
N CYS A 114 5.87 -2.18 -2.41
CA CYS A 114 6.04 -1.74 -1.02
C CYS A 114 7.48 -1.29 -0.73
N ASP A 115 8.48 -2.02 -1.23
CA ASP A 115 9.91 -1.68 -1.14
C ASP A 115 10.28 -0.40 -1.90
N SER A 116 9.48 -0.02 -2.90
CA SER A 116 9.67 1.20 -3.69
C SER A 116 9.02 2.43 -3.05
N LEU A 117 8.06 2.23 -2.14
CA LEU A 117 7.38 3.32 -1.47
C LEU A 117 8.31 4.02 -0.48
N ILE A 118 8.24 5.34 -0.50
CA ILE A 118 9.00 6.26 0.34
C ILE A 118 8.06 7.09 1.21
N ILE A 119 8.56 7.42 2.40
CA ILE A 119 7.97 8.39 3.31
C ILE A 119 9.02 9.49 3.48
N GLU A 120 8.70 10.68 3.03
CA GLU A 120 9.61 11.83 3.06
C GLU A 120 9.10 12.89 4.04
N THR A 121 9.88 13.94 4.24
CA THR A 121 9.42 15.09 5.03
C THR A 121 8.20 15.73 4.39
N ARG A 122 7.27 16.17 5.23
CA ARG A 122 6.01 16.78 4.80
C ARG A 122 6.23 17.88 3.77
N THR A 123 5.64 17.71 2.60
CA THR A 123 5.44 18.78 1.61
C THR A 123 3.97 19.15 1.57
N GLN A 124 3.67 20.32 1.01
CA GLN A 124 2.31 20.80 0.85
C GLN A 124 2.08 21.13 -0.62
N ASP A 125 1.05 20.52 -1.19
CA ASP A 125 0.52 20.87 -2.50
C ASP A 125 -0.92 21.36 -2.29
N ASN A 126 -1.15 22.66 -2.48
CA ASN A 126 -2.41 23.32 -2.16
C ASN A 126 -2.86 23.07 -0.70
N VAL A 127 -3.98 22.38 -0.49
CA VAL A 127 -4.52 22.01 0.84
C VAL A 127 -4.09 20.61 1.29
N GLN A 128 -3.33 19.90 0.47
CA GLN A 128 -2.96 18.51 0.68
C GLN A 128 -1.57 18.40 1.29
N LEU A 129 -1.44 17.59 2.34
CA LEU A 129 -0.16 17.25 2.95
C LEU A 129 0.35 15.94 2.37
N ILE A 130 1.57 15.94 1.87
CA ILE A 130 2.19 14.82 1.14
C ILE A 130 3.47 14.37 1.86
N TYR A 131 3.66 13.07 1.97
CA TYR A 131 4.80 12.40 2.59
C TYR A 131 5.32 11.32 1.64
N GLY A 132 6.08 11.72 0.62
CA GLY A 132 6.48 10.81 -0.46
C GLY A 132 5.27 10.25 -1.19
N ASN A 133 5.07 8.92 -1.13
CA ASN A 133 3.94 8.25 -1.79
C ASN A 133 2.61 8.39 -1.02
N PHE A 134 2.61 8.93 0.21
CA PHE A 134 1.44 8.98 1.07
C PHE A 134 0.82 10.37 1.14
N LYS A 135 -0.47 10.43 0.88
CA LYS A 135 -1.28 11.65 0.89
C LYS A 135 -2.19 11.65 2.11
N ASN A 136 -2.08 12.68 2.94
CA ASN A 136 -2.86 12.78 4.15
C ASN A 136 -4.21 13.48 3.88
N TYR A 137 -5.29 12.71 3.95
CA TYR A 137 -6.68 13.17 3.88
C TYR A 137 -7.46 12.88 5.16
N THR A 138 -6.77 12.59 6.26
CA THR A 138 -7.37 12.12 7.52
C THR A 138 -8.34 13.13 8.16
N ASN A 139 -8.24 14.41 7.79
CA ASN A 139 -9.12 15.48 8.24
C ASN A 139 -10.25 15.83 7.25
N LEU A 140 -10.31 15.21 6.07
CA LEU A 140 -11.18 15.64 4.97
C LEU A 140 -12.14 14.57 4.48
N VAL A 141 -11.76 13.29 4.56
CA VAL A 141 -12.47 12.21 3.86
C VAL A 141 -12.70 11.01 4.79
N ASN A 142 -13.96 10.58 4.87
CA ASN A 142 -14.33 9.33 5.53
C ASN A 142 -13.91 8.14 4.67
N GLY A 143 -13.27 7.15 5.30
CA GLY A 143 -12.73 5.97 4.64
C GLY A 143 -11.44 5.53 5.32
N SER A 144 -10.83 4.42 4.87
CA SER A 144 -9.59 3.92 5.45
C SER A 144 -8.39 4.35 4.60
N ALA A 145 -8.27 3.82 3.40
CA ALA A 145 -7.30 4.27 2.42
C ALA A 145 -7.96 4.22 1.04
N ARG A 146 -7.24 4.71 0.02
CA ARG A 146 -7.59 4.44 -1.38
C ARG A 146 -6.33 4.50 -2.24
N ILE A 147 -6.28 3.64 -3.24
CA ILE A 147 -5.31 3.70 -4.33
C ILE A 147 -6.02 3.49 -5.67
N PRO A 148 -5.99 4.47 -6.59
CA PRO A 148 -6.48 4.24 -7.95
C PRO A 148 -5.73 3.09 -8.64
N ALA A 149 -6.44 2.02 -8.98
CA ALA A 149 -5.87 0.82 -9.61
C ALA A 149 -5.11 1.12 -10.92
N ALA A 150 -5.61 2.10 -11.68
CA ALA A 150 -5.06 2.48 -12.99
C ALA A 150 -3.63 3.06 -12.93
N GLN A 151 -3.08 3.37 -11.75
CA GLN A 151 -1.73 3.92 -11.62
C GLN A 151 -0.65 3.01 -12.26
N THR A 152 -0.83 1.68 -12.23
CA THR A 152 0.10 0.75 -12.87
C THR A 152 0.00 0.74 -14.40
N THR A 153 -1.13 1.14 -14.98
CA THR A 153 -1.26 1.21 -16.46
C THR A 153 -0.36 2.25 -17.08
N HIS A 154 0.05 3.27 -16.33
CA HIS A 154 0.92 4.34 -16.82
C HIS A 154 2.41 4.00 -16.76
N ILE A 155 2.77 2.84 -16.18
CA ILE A 155 4.14 2.36 -16.12
C ILE A 155 4.58 1.97 -17.53
N ASP A 156 5.65 2.59 -17.99
CA ASP A 156 6.26 2.32 -19.28
C ASP A 156 7.79 2.38 -19.15
N LEU A 157 8.40 1.21 -19.16
CA LEU A 157 9.85 1.06 -19.04
C LEU A 157 10.59 1.44 -20.34
N ASN A 158 9.86 1.68 -21.44
CA ASN A 158 10.42 2.10 -22.72
C ASN A 158 10.44 3.63 -22.89
N ARG A 159 10.05 4.40 -21.88
CA ARG A 159 10.06 5.86 -21.93
C ARG A 159 11.46 6.39 -22.29
N PRO A 160 11.56 7.49 -23.08
CA PRO A 160 12.84 8.07 -23.48
C PRO A 160 13.77 8.39 -22.30
N GLN A 161 13.21 8.75 -21.14
CA GLN A 161 13.98 9.01 -19.91
C GLN A 161 14.88 7.83 -19.50
N TYR A 162 14.41 6.59 -19.67
CA TYR A 162 15.15 5.39 -19.31
C TYR A 162 16.20 4.96 -20.35
N GLN A 163 16.18 5.59 -21.52
CA GLN A 163 17.20 5.43 -22.56
C GLN A 163 18.39 6.38 -22.37
N SER A 164 18.32 7.30 -21.41
CA SER A 164 19.41 8.24 -21.11
C SER A 164 20.58 7.54 -20.41
N SER A 165 21.77 8.16 -20.45
CA SER A 165 23.00 7.59 -19.89
C SER A 165 22.92 7.28 -18.38
N GLU A 166 22.05 7.96 -17.65
CA GLU A 166 21.83 7.78 -16.21
C GLU A 166 21.09 6.47 -15.89
N TYR A 167 20.18 6.04 -16.77
CA TYR A 167 19.28 4.90 -16.51
C TYR A 167 19.56 3.68 -17.40
N LYS A 168 20.28 3.85 -18.52
CA LYS A 168 20.52 2.77 -19.50
C LYS A 168 21.18 1.49 -18.96
N ASN A 169 21.86 1.58 -17.81
CA ASN A 169 22.54 0.44 -17.18
C ASN A 169 21.75 -0.18 -16.03
N LYS A 170 20.59 0.38 -15.68
CA LYS A 170 19.74 -0.16 -14.61
C LYS A 170 19.03 -1.41 -15.10
N SER A 171 18.95 -2.41 -14.24
CA SER A 171 18.12 -3.57 -14.47
C SER A 171 16.64 -3.16 -14.56
N LYS A 172 15.84 -3.99 -15.22
CA LYS A 172 14.39 -3.80 -15.34
C LYS A 172 13.72 -3.67 -13.97
N ALA A 173 14.17 -4.44 -12.98
CA ALA A 173 13.68 -4.36 -11.60
C ALA A 173 13.99 -3.00 -10.95
N GLU A 174 15.17 -2.42 -11.19
CA GLU A 174 15.50 -1.08 -10.69
C GLU A 174 14.66 0.01 -11.36
N LEU A 175 14.43 -0.08 -12.68
CA LEU A 175 13.57 0.85 -13.39
C LEU A 175 12.12 0.78 -12.89
N LEU A 176 11.62 -0.44 -12.66
CA LEU A 176 10.27 -0.65 -12.14
C LEU A 176 10.12 -0.09 -10.71
N LYS A 177 11.14 -0.21 -9.87
CA LYS A 177 11.15 0.43 -8.54
C LYS A 177 11.06 1.96 -8.64
N LEU A 178 11.75 2.57 -9.60
CA LEU A 178 11.66 4.01 -9.84
C LEU A 178 10.25 4.41 -10.31
N GLU A 179 9.70 3.68 -11.26
CA GLU A 179 8.33 3.89 -11.74
C GLU A 179 7.29 3.79 -10.62
N TYR A 180 7.40 2.80 -9.73
CA TYR A 180 6.51 2.71 -8.57
C TYR A 180 6.69 3.88 -7.61
N ARG A 181 7.95 4.25 -7.32
CA ARG A 181 8.25 5.39 -6.44
C ARG A 181 7.66 6.69 -6.99
N GLU A 182 7.68 6.91 -8.29
CA GLU A 182 7.19 8.14 -8.92
C GLU A 182 5.66 8.16 -9.10
N ARG A 183 5.06 7.00 -9.39
CA ARG A 183 3.64 6.94 -9.77
C ARG A 183 2.70 6.58 -8.65
N ILE A 184 3.10 5.66 -7.77
CA ILE A 184 2.17 5.12 -6.78
C ILE A 184 1.91 6.17 -5.72
N SER A 185 0.63 6.44 -5.51
CA SER A 185 0.16 7.38 -4.53
C SER A 185 -1.00 6.76 -3.77
N ILE A 186 -0.85 6.74 -2.45
CA ILE A 186 -1.80 6.15 -1.52
C ILE A 186 -2.40 7.26 -0.68
N ASP A 187 -3.72 7.40 -0.76
CA ASP A 187 -4.44 8.36 0.04
C ASP A 187 -4.84 7.69 1.35
N ILE A 188 -4.41 8.28 2.46
CA ILE A 188 -4.73 7.81 3.81
C ILE A 188 -5.86 8.67 4.36
N LEU A 189 -6.96 8.03 4.73
CA LEU A 189 -8.23 8.65 5.05
C LEU A 189 -8.52 8.54 6.56
N GLN A 190 -9.61 9.15 7.03
CA GLN A 190 -9.86 9.35 8.47
C GLN A 190 -9.84 8.07 9.31
N ASN A 191 -10.53 7.01 8.86
CA ASN A 191 -10.71 5.79 9.65
C ASN A 191 -9.40 5.01 9.83
N PHE A 192 -8.39 5.23 8.98
CA PHE A 192 -7.07 4.61 9.13
C PHE A 192 -6.42 4.93 10.46
N THR A 193 -6.64 6.16 10.95
CA THR A 193 -6.09 6.64 12.21
C THR A 193 -6.60 5.86 13.41
N CYS A 194 -7.81 5.30 13.32
CA CYS A 194 -8.47 4.54 14.39
C CYS A 194 -8.18 3.04 14.35
N LYS A 195 -7.54 2.53 13.29
CA LYS A 195 -7.26 1.10 13.14
C LYS A 195 -6.10 0.64 14.03
N ASN A 196 -6.18 -0.61 14.48
CA ASN A 196 -5.04 -1.30 15.09
C ASN A 196 -3.87 -1.38 14.10
N PRO A 197 -2.61 -1.45 14.58
CA PRO A 197 -1.46 -1.61 13.69
C PRO A 197 -1.52 -2.89 12.83
N THR A 198 -1.80 -4.04 13.45
CA THR A 198 -1.83 -5.38 12.83
C THR A 198 -3.11 -6.15 13.21
N GLY A 199 -3.30 -7.34 12.64
CA GLY A 199 -4.48 -8.18 12.85
C GLY A 199 -5.67 -7.82 11.96
N GLU A 200 -6.87 -8.20 12.40
CA GLU A 200 -8.13 -8.01 11.68
C GLU A 200 -8.42 -6.53 11.40
N ASN A 201 -8.74 -6.20 10.15
CA ASN A 201 -9.15 -4.85 9.72
C ASN A 201 -8.16 -3.75 10.19
N SER A 202 -6.87 -4.07 10.18
CA SER A 202 -5.77 -3.24 10.70
C SER A 202 -5.22 -2.27 9.65
N ARG A 203 -4.32 -1.38 10.07
CA ARG A 203 -3.59 -0.49 9.16
C ARG A 203 -2.80 -1.30 8.13
N VAL A 204 -2.17 -2.39 8.57
CA VAL A 204 -1.38 -3.27 7.70
C VAL A 204 -2.26 -4.05 6.74
N SER A 205 -3.36 -4.67 7.21
CA SER A 205 -4.27 -5.40 6.31
C SER A 205 -4.90 -4.45 5.28
N THR A 206 -5.24 -3.23 5.70
CA THR A 206 -5.73 -2.18 4.79
C THR A 206 -4.68 -1.75 3.76
N LEU A 207 -3.41 -1.57 4.11
CA LEU A 207 -2.40 -1.28 3.09
C LEU A 207 -2.22 -2.44 2.10
N CYS A 208 -2.26 -3.69 2.56
CA CYS A 208 -2.27 -4.85 1.68
C CYS A 208 -3.51 -4.91 0.77
N HIS A 209 -4.68 -4.57 1.31
CA HIS A 209 -5.93 -4.44 0.56
C HIS A 209 -5.75 -3.45 -0.60
N GLU A 210 -5.31 -2.23 -0.30
CA GLU A 210 -5.09 -1.20 -1.31
C GLU A 210 -4.09 -1.67 -2.37
N LEU A 211 -2.91 -2.15 -1.96
CA LEU A 211 -1.89 -2.62 -2.90
C LEU A 211 -2.40 -3.74 -3.81
N SER A 212 -3.36 -4.55 -3.36
CA SER A 212 -3.96 -5.61 -4.17
C SER A 212 -4.80 -5.08 -5.34
N HIS A 213 -5.38 -3.88 -5.24
CA HIS A 213 -6.18 -3.28 -6.30
C HIS A 213 -5.38 -2.93 -7.55
N LEU A 214 -4.09 -2.65 -7.40
CA LEU A 214 -3.24 -2.28 -8.52
C LEU A 214 -3.30 -3.34 -9.61
N PHE A 215 -3.55 -2.91 -10.84
CA PHE A 215 -3.67 -3.83 -11.97
C PHE A 215 -2.38 -4.57 -12.23
N ILE A 216 -2.52 -5.87 -12.52
CA ILE A 216 -1.47 -6.73 -13.07
C ILE A 216 -1.22 -6.29 -14.50
N ILE A 217 0.02 -5.92 -14.81
CA ILE A 217 0.45 -5.54 -16.16
C ILE A 217 1.42 -6.58 -16.68
N TRP A 218 1.28 -6.94 -17.96
CA TRP A 218 2.17 -7.82 -18.70
C TRP A 218 2.85 -7.03 -19.82
N ASP A 219 4.18 -6.88 -19.76
CA ASP A 219 4.94 -6.14 -20.78
C ASP A 219 5.52 -7.00 -21.91
N GLY A 220 5.17 -8.28 -21.96
CA GLY A 220 5.74 -9.24 -22.91
C GLY A 220 6.84 -10.12 -22.32
N GLU A 221 7.39 -9.78 -21.15
CA GLU A 221 8.46 -10.55 -20.51
C GLU A 221 8.14 -10.87 -19.04
N GLN A 222 7.56 -9.93 -18.29
CA GLN A 222 7.26 -10.11 -16.87
C GLN A 222 5.93 -9.48 -16.45
N TYR A 223 5.35 -10.01 -15.37
CA TYR A 223 4.20 -9.40 -14.71
C TYR A 223 4.65 -8.43 -13.62
N TYR A 224 3.97 -7.29 -13.53
CA TYR A 224 4.14 -6.31 -12.45
C TYR A 224 2.78 -5.73 -12.01
N GLY A 225 2.74 -4.92 -10.95
CA GLY A 225 1.50 -4.44 -10.33
C GLY A 225 1.02 -5.28 -9.14
N GLY A 226 -0.25 -5.17 -8.77
CA GLY A 226 -0.83 -5.86 -7.61
C GLY A 226 -1.41 -7.22 -7.96
N LEU A 227 -2.67 -7.39 -7.58
CA LEU A 227 -3.49 -8.60 -7.81
C LEU A 227 -4.70 -8.32 -8.72
N SER A 228 -4.87 -7.09 -9.23
CA SER A 228 -6.07 -6.66 -9.99
C SER A 228 -7.39 -6.87 -9.22
N SER A 229 -7.38 -6.76 -7.89
CA SER A 229 -8.56 -7.01 -7.07
C SER A 229 -9.57 -5.86 -7.11
N ASN A 230 -10.83 -6.14 -6.78
CA ASN A 230 -11.91 -5.17 -6.74
C ASN A 230 -12.67 -5.25 -5.40
N ASP A 231 -13.35 -4.17 -5.05
CA ASP A 231 -14.31 -4.14 -3.94
C ASP A 231 -15.64 -4.75 -4.36
N LEU A 232 -15.70 -6.09 -4.32
CA LEU A 232 -16.92 -6.79 -4.74
C LEU A 232 -17.97 -6.71 -3.62
N GLY A 233 -19.09 -6.06 -3.94
CA GLY A 233 -20.32 -6.06 -3.14
C GLY A 233 -20.75 -4.67 -2.69
N LYS A 234 -21.43 -3.92 -3.57
CA LYS A 234 -21.76 -2.48 -3.50
C LYS A 234 -22.30 -1.88 -2.16
N LYS A 235 -22.64 -2.69 -1.14
CA LYS A 235 -23.03 -2.25 0.23
C LYS A 235 -22.75 -3.28 1.36
N ARG A 236 -22.17 -4.45 1.05
CA ARG A 236 -22.01 -5.56 2.00
C ARG A 236 -20.75 -6.38 1.70
N GLU A 237 -19.63 -5.70 1.51
CA GLU A 237 -18.36 -6.30 1.08
C GLU A 237 -17.95 -7.50 1.95
N ILE A 238 -18.05 -7.37 3.28
CA ILE A 238 -17.71 -8.46 4.22
C ILE A 238 -18.66 -9.67 4.06
N ALA A 239 -19.95 -9.43 3.84
CA ALA A 239 -20.91 -10.51 3.65
C ALA A 239 -20.69 -11.21 2.31
N ASN A 240 -20.41 -10.43 1.25
CA ASN A 240 -20.05 -10.97 -0.05
C ASN A 240 -18.76 -11.80 0.02
N ALA A 241 -17.73 -11.32 0.74
CA ALA A 241 -16.49 -12.07 0.94
C ALA A 241 -16.71 -13.42 1.64
N LYS A 242 -17.63 -13.48 2.62
CA LYS A 242 -18.03 -14.73 3.28
C LYS A 242 -18.79 -15.65 2.33
N GLU A 243 -19.68 -15.09 1.50
CA GLU A 243 -20.47 -15.82 0.54
C GLU A 243 -19.60 -16.48 -0.54
N LEU A 244 -18.70 -15.71 -1.17
CA LEU A 244 -17.76 -16.21 -2.18
C LEU A 244 -16.93 -17.38 -1.64
N LYS A 245 -16.37 -17.23 -0.43
CA LYS A 245 -15.66 -18.31 0.27
C LYS A 245 -16.55 -19.54 0.47
N SER A 246 -17.76 -19.35 1.01
CA SER A 246 -18.66 -20.48 1.32
C SER A 246 -19.15 -21.24 0.10
N LYS A 247 -19.18 -20.57 -1.06
CA LYS A 247 -19.55 -21.14 -2.35
C LYS A 247 -18.38 -21.76 -3.08
N HIS A 248 -17.16 -21.69 -2.53
CA HIS A 248 -15.93 -22.07 -3.22
C HIS A 248 -15.80 -21.35 -4.58
N ASP A 249 -16.20 -20.07 -4.63
CA ASP A 249 -16.25 -19.28 -5.87
C ASP A 249 -14.85 -18.71 -6.20
N PRO A 250 -14.26 -18.99 -7.38
CA PRO A 250 -12.97 -18.42 -7.79
C PRO A 250 -12.88 -16.89 -7.70
N LEU A 251 -14.00 -16.17 -7.73
CA LEU A 251 -14.03 -14.72 -7.55
C LEU A 251 -13.50 -14.24 -6.18
N VAL A 252 -13.30 -15.14 -5.20
CA VAL A 252 -12.57 -14.80 -3.96
C VAL A 252 -11.18 -14.21 -4.24
N PHE A 253 -10.53 -14.61 -5.33
CA PHE A 253 -9.20 -14.11 -5.71
C PHE A 253 -9.26 -12.75 -6.41
N ASN A 254 -10.44 -12.30 -6.82
CA ASN A 254 -10.68 -10.98 -7.41
C ASN A 254 -11.29 -10.00 -6.40
N ASN A 255 -11.57 -10.44 -5.17
CA ASN A 255 -12.16 -9.60 -4.11
C ASN A 255 -11.11 -9.13 -3.11
N ALA A 256 -10.91 -7.81 -3.01
CA ALA A 256 -9.89 -7.21 -2.13
C ALA A 256 -10.10 -7.56 -0.66
N TYR A 257 -11.34 -7.69 -0.19
CA TYR A 257 -11.65 -8.10 1.19
C TYR A 257 -11.31 -9.56 1.52
N ASN A 258 -11.34 -10.47 0.53
CA ASN A 258 -10.86 -11.85 0.74
C ASN A 258 -9.33 -11.88 0.79
N ILE A 259 -8.68 -11.10 -0.07
CA ILE A 259 -7.23 -10.92 -0.08
C ILE A 259 -6.75 -10.26 1.21
N GLU A 260 -7.45 -9.25 1.72
CA GLU A 260 -7.12 -8.55 2.97
C GLU A 260 -6.99 -9.52 4.13
N LYS A 261 -7.95 -10.44 4.28
CA LYS A 261 -7.93 -11.49 5.33
C LYS A 261 -6.69 -12.37 5.27
N TYR A 262 -6.14 -12.57 4.07
CA TYR A 262 -4.89 -13.29 3.93
C TYR A 262 -3.72 -12.54 4.60
N PHE A 263 -3.79 -11.23 4.80
CA PHE A 263 -2.74 -10.44 5.43
C PHE A 263 -3.00 -10.06 6.89
N GLU A 264 -4.11 -10.53 7.49
CA GLU A 264 -4.47 -10.28 8.89
C GLU A 264 -3.67 -11.17 9.88
N ILE A 265 -2.34 -11.08 9.81
CA ILE A 265 -1.45 -11.75 10.76
C ILE A 265 -1.40 -10.93 12.05
N SER A 266 -1.59 -11.60 13.19
CA SER A 266 -1.43 -11.02 14.53
C SER A 266 0.01 -11.14 15.03
#